data_AF-A0A938TAF2-F1
#
_entry.id   AF-A0A938TAF2-F1
#
_cell.length_a   1.000
_cell.length_b   1.000
_cell.length_c   1.000
_cell.angle_alpha   90.00
_cell.angle_beta   90.00
_cell.angle_gamma   90.00
#
_symmetry.space_group_name_H-M   'P 1'
#
loop_
_entity.id
_entity.type
_entity.pdbx_description
1 polymer ?
#
loop_
_entity_poly.entity_id
_entity_poly.type
_entity_poly.pdbx_seq_one_letter_code
_entity_poly.pdbx_strand_id
1 'polypeptide(L)'
;MISSLWRWALGFRFQCSGFRKTQHRVVFPDTRNLTPEHSACKTGLCKGLTRPPAAGDVRLGMTLIEVLLAAAILGLGLSALMAQMSGGFRLLSASKDFEDAQWVLSIGELKYPLRPKDDVQKDVTVSPDTLDSELSDALRTRGFIFERVVDERQDPPPNVADDGLYVVRTRVSWNTHTEEFVRYVWAKKK
;
A
#
# COMPACT_ATOMS: atom_id res chain seq x y z
N MET A 1 -32.42 -33.11 -12.65
CA MET A 1 -31.59 -34.29 -12.36
C MET A 1 -30.36 -34.36 -13.29
N ILE A 2 -29.67 -33.23 -13.53
CA ILE A 2 -28.46 -33.14 -14.40
C ILE A 2 -27.58 -31.95 -13.91
N SER A 3 -27.05 -31.99 -12.68
CA SER A 3 -26.22 -30.87 -12.18
C SER A 3 -24.99 -31.26 -11.36
N SER A 4 -24.56 -32.53 -11.40
CA SER A 4 -23.52 -33.04 -10.49
C SER A 4 -22.23 -33.54 -11.16
N LEU A 5 -21.98 -33.29 -12.45
CA LEU A 5 -20.91 -33.97 -13.19
C LEU A 5 -19.70 -33.14 -13.66
N TRP A 6 -19.48 -31.93 -13.14
CA TRP A 6 -18.33 -31.08 -13.54
C TRP A 6 -17.28 -30.84 -12.44
N ARG A 7 -17.22 -31.69 -11.40
CA ARG A 7 -16.36 -31.45 -10.21
C ARG A 7 -15.00 -32.14 -10.19
N TRP A 8 -14.55 -32.78 -11.28
CA TRP A 8 -13.40 -33.70 -11.24
C TRP A 8 -12.23 -33.43 -12.22
N ALA A 9 -12.21 -32.30 -12.94
CA ALA A 9 -11.10 -32.00 -13.85
C ALA A 9 -10.50 -30.62 -13.55
N LEU A 10 -9.68 -30.54 -12.50
CA LEU A 10 -8.54 -29.63 -12.28
C LEU A 10 -8.20 -29.63 -10.79
N GLY A 11 -7.47 -30.67 -10.37
CA GLY A 11 -6.83 -30.75 -9.06
C GLY A 11 -5.67 -29.76 -8.98
N PHE A 12 -5.95 -28.53 -8.60
CA PHE A 12 -4.95 -27.60 -8.06
C PHE A 12 -5.48 -27.12 -6.70
N ARG A 13 -5.25 -27.93 -5.66
CA ARG A 13 -5.42 -27.53 -4.26
C ARG A 13 -4.29 -26.56 -3.92
N PHE A 14 -4.50 -25.27 -4.13
CA PHE A 14 -3.68 -24.25 -3.47
C PHE A 14 -4.08 -24.21 -1.99
N GLN A 15 -3.32 -24.92 -1.19
CA GLN A 15 -3.41 -24.87 0.26
C GLN A 15 -2.80 -23.55 0.75
N CYS A 16 -3.59 -22.49 0.80
CA CYS A 16 -3.21 -21.22 1.45
C CYS A 16 -3.24 -21.39 2.98
N SER A 17 -2.21 -22.03 3.53
CA SER A 17 -1.93 -22.02 4.96
C SER A 17 -1.19 -20.75 5.35
N GLY A 18 -1.85 -19.90 6.15
CA GLY A 18 -1.20 -19.06 7.16
C GLY A 18 -0.38 -17.87 6.66
N PHE A 19 -1.05 -16.81 6.23
CA PHE A 19 -0.43 -15.48 6.11
C PHE A 19 -0.22 -14.90 7.53
N ARG A 20 0.87 -15.31 8.17
CA ARG A 20 1.36 -14.74 9.42
C ARG A 20 1.78 -13.29 9.12
N LYS A 21 1.18 -12.30 9.81
CA LYS A 21 1.59 -10.89 9.77
C LYS A 21 3.03 -10.77 10.30
N THR A 22 4.01 -10.86 9.41
CA THR A 22 5.37 -10.36 9.67
C THR A 22 5.37 -8.90 9.26
N GLN A 23 5.38 -7.98 10.23
CA GLN A 23 5.60 -6.57 9.94
C GLN A 23 7.03 -6.40 9.43
N HIS A 24 7.20 -6.38 8.12
CA HIS A 24 8.42 -5.89 7.51
C HIS A 24 8.43 -4.37 7.63
N ARG A 25 9.22 -3.89 8.59
CA ARG A 25 9.67 -2.51 8.70
C ARG A 25 10.40 -2.16 7.41
N VAL A 26 9.74 -1.46 6.49
CA VAL A 26 10.37 -0.88 5.31
C VAL A 26 11.22 0.30 5.80
N VAL A 27 12.51 0.05 6.02
CA VAL A 27 13.49 1.11 6.24
C VAL A 27 13.77 1.72 4.86
N PHE A 28 13.23 2.90 4.60
CA PHE A 28 13.61 3.71 3.44
C PHE A 28 15.06 4.18 3.64
N PRO A 29 16.01 3.82 2.75
CA PRO A 29 17.32 4.43 2.77
C PRO A 29 17.21 5.89 2.33
N ASP A 30 17.74 6.79 3.17
CA ASP A 30 17.87 8.22 2.94
C ASP A 30 18.79 8.47 1.72
N THR A 31 18.23 8.99 0.63
CA THR A 31 18.94 9.24 -0.64
C THR A 31 19.67 10.59 -0.67
N ARG A 32 19.96 11.19 0.49
CA ARG A 32 20.77 12.41 0.59
C ARG A 32 22.24 12.05 0.81
N ASN A 33 22.93 11.62 -0.24
CA ASN A 33 24.37 11.81 -0.45
C ASN A 33 24.81 11.09 -1.73
N LEU A 34 24.56 11.71 -2.88
CA LEU A 34 25.28 11.37 -4.11
C LEU A 34 26.04 12.62 -4.55
N THR A 35 27.27 12.72 -4.07
CA THR A 35 28.30 13.59 -4.66
C THR A 35 28.71 13.04 -6.02
N PRO A 36 28.89 13.89 -7.05
CA PRO A 36 29.35 13.43 -8.36
C PRO A 36 30.87 13.31 -8.35
N GLU A 37 31.38 12.12 -8.06
CA GLU A 37 32.80 11.83 -8.27
C GLU A 37 33.01 11.41 -9.74
N HIS A 38 33.39 12.41 -10.53
CA HIS A 38 34.23 12.23 -11.71
C HIS A 38 35.49 11.45 -11.33
N SER A 39 35.79 10.33 -11.99
CA SER A 39 37.18 9.99 -12.35
C SER A 39 37.31 8.73 -13.23
N ALA A 40 37.78 8.99 -14.45
CA ALA A 40 38.83 8.23 -15.12
C ALA A 40 38.66 6.70 -15.29
N CYS A 41 37.84 6.27 -16.26
CA CYS A 41 38.14 5.03 -16.97
C CYS A 41 39.22 5.33 -18.02
N LYS A 42 40.46 5.05 -17.63
CA LYS A 42 41.68 5.15 -18.44
C LYS A 42 41.51 4.40 -19.76
N THR A 43 41.79 5.13 -20.83
CA THR A 43 42.27 4.66 -22.11
C THR A 43 43.33 3.57 -21.95
N GLY A 44 43.08 2.41 -22.56
CA GLY A 44 44.10 1.39 -22.73
C GLY A 44 43.53 0.00 -22.93
N LEU A 45 43.65 -0.51 -24.16
CA LEU A 45 43.81 -1.93 -24.44
C LEU A 45 42.54 -2.81 -24.60
N CYS A 46 41.64 -2.42 -25.50
CA CYS A 46 40.85 -3.43 -26.24
C CYS A 46 41.46 -3.62 -27.63
N LYS A 47 42.62 -4.31 -27.67
CA LYS A 47 43.21 -4.84 -28.89
C LYS A 47 42.28 -5.91 -29.46
N GLY A 48 41.72 -5.63 -30.63
CA GLY A 48 41.25 -6.57 -31.65
C GLY A 48 40.73 -7.93 -31.19
N LEU A 49 39.45 -8.01 -30.84
CA LEU A 49 38.65 -9.17 -31.21
C LEU A 49 38.11 -8.92 -32.62
N THR A 50 38.88 -9.32 -33.62
CA THR A 50 38.32 -9.58 -34.95
C THR A 50 37.23 -10.64 -34.76
N ARG A 51 35.96 -10.22 -34.82
CA ARG A 51 34.83 -11.12 -34.96
C ARG A 51 35.16 -12.07 -36.13
N PRO A 52 35.16 -13.39 -35.94
CA PRO A 52 35.28 -14.30 -37.07
C PRO A 52 34.15 -13.99 -38.07
N PRO A 53 34.41 -14.03 -39.39
CA PRO A 53 33.38 -13.84 -40.39
C PRO A 53 32.28 -14.86 -40.16
N ALA A 54 31.03 -14.39 -40.20
CA ALA A 54 29.82 -15.18 -40.01
C ALA A 54 29.92 -16.50 -40.77
N ALA A 55 30.16 -17.58 -40.01
CA ALA A 55 30.12 -18.92 -40.54
C ALA A 55 28.69 -19.15 -41.01
N GLY A 56 28.53 -19.25 -42.33
CA GLY A 56 27.38 -19.82 -43.04
C GLY A 56 26.02 -19.44 -42.48
N ASP A 57 25.31 -18.60 -43.22
CA ASP A 57 23.85 -18.51 -43.13
C ASP A 57 23.27 -19.88 -43.55
N VAL A 58 23.30 -20.85 -42.62
CA VAL A 58 22.62 -22.12 -42.79
C VAL A 58 21.15 -21.77 -42.67
N ARG A 59 20.51 -21.52 -43.81
CA ARG A 59 19.06 -21.42 -43.93
C ARG A 59 18.45 -22.80 -43.68
N LEU A 60 18.59 -23.28 -42.45
CA LEU A 60 17.79 -24.37 -41.92
C LEU A 60 16.38 -23.79 -41.80
N GLY A 61 15.52 -24.16 -42.75
CA GLY A 61 14.11 -23.83 -42.66
C GLY A 61 13.60 -24.27 -41.29
N MET A 62 13.05 -23.31 -40.54
CA MET A 62 12.55 -23.55 -39.19
C MET A 62 11.54 -24.70 -39.26
N THR A 63 11.84 -25.79 -38.55
CA THR A 63 10.96 -26.96 -38.61
C THR A 63 9.64 -26.61 -37.92
N LEU A 64 8.53 -27.14 -38.42
CA LEU A 64 7.20 -26.86 -37.86
C LEU A 64 7.13 -27.22 -36.36
N ILE A 65 7.90 -28.23 -35.95
CA ILE A 65 7.98 -28.66 -34.55
C ILE A 65 8.69 -27.65 -33.65
N GLU A 66 9.72 -26.94 -34.14
CA GLU A 66 10.40 -25.89 -33.38
C GLU A 66 9.47 -24.69 -33.14
N VAL A 67 8.72 -24.28 -34.16
CA VAL A 67 7.74 -23.19 -34.03
C VAL A 67 6.64 -23.56 -33.04
N LEU A 68 6.13 -24.80 -33.11
CA LEU A 68 5.13 -25.29 -32.17
C LEU A 68 5.67 -25.32 -30.73
N LEU A 69 6.92 -25.76 -30.53
CA LEU A 69 7.54 -25.79 -29.21
C LEU A 69 7.74 -24.37 -28.66
N ALA A 70 8.23 -23.44 -29.47
CA ALA A 70 8.40 -22.05 -29.08
C ALA A 70 7.05 -21.40 -28.71
N ALA A 71 6.01 -21.64 -29.51
CA ALA A 71 4.67 -21.16 -29.22
C ALA A 71 4.11 -21.74 -27.92
N ALA A 72 4.35 -23.02 -27.64
CA ALA A 72 3.93 -23.67 -26.39
C ALA A 72 4.63 -23.05 -25.16
N ILE A 73 5.95 -22.84 -25.22
CA ILE A 73 6.71 -22.22 -24.13
C ILE A 73 6.24 -20.77 -23.91
N LEU A 74 6.01 -20.02 -24.99
CA LEU A 74 5.53 -18.64 -24.92
C LEU A 74 4.12 -18.59 -24.31
N GLY A 75 3.22 -19.47 -24.73
CA GLY A 75 1.86 -19.57 -24.18
C GLY A 75 1.87 -19.88 -22.68
N LEU A 76 2.69 -20.83 -22.25
CA LEU A 76 2.84 -21.16 -20.83
C LEU A 76 3.45 -19.99 -20.05
N GLY A 77 4.49 -19.35 -20.57
CA GLY A 77 5.11 -18.17 -19.95
C GLY A 77 4.14 -17.01 -19.79
N LEU A 78 3.36 -16.70 -20.83
CA LEU A 78 2.36 -15.64 -20.80
C LEU A 78 1.25 -15.95 -19.78
N SER A 79 0.79 -17.21 -19.71
CA SER A 79 -0.21 -17.62 -18.73
C SER A 79 0.30 -17.48 -17.29
N ALA A 80 1.57 -17.80 -17.04
CA ALA A 80 2.20 -17.65 -15.73
C ALA A 80 2.33 -16.17 -15.32
N LEU A 81 2.65 -15.28 -16.26
CA LEU A 81 2.72 -13.83 -16.00
C LEU A 81 1.33 -13.25 -15.68
N MET A 82 0.29 -13.66 -16.41
CA MET A 82 -1.09 -13.22 -16.15
C MET A 82 -1.58 -13.68 -14.77
N ALA A 83 -1.23 -14.90 -14.36
CA ALA A 83 -1.56 -15.40 -13.02
C ALA A 83 -0.93 -14.52 -11.91
N GLN A 84 0.33 -14.10 -12.07
CA GLN A 84 1.00 -13.23 -11.10
C GLN A 84 0.39 -11.83 -11.05
N MET A 85 0.01 -11.27 -12.20
CA MET A 85 -0.59 -9.94 -12.29
C MET A 85 -1.92 -9.84 -11.50
N SER A 86 -2.70 -10.92 -11.47
CA SER A 86 -3.96 -10.98 -10.71
C SER A 86 -3.78 -10.76 -9.20
N GLY A 87 -2.65 -11.22 -8.64
CA GLY A 87 -2.32 -11.00 -7.23
C GLY A 87 -1.97 -9.55 -6.93
N GLY A 88 -1.24 -8.89 -7.84
CA GLY A 88 -0.85 -7.49 -7.71
C GLY A 88 -2.05 -6.53 -7.68
N PHE A 89 -3.13 -6.87 -8.39
CA PHE A 89 -4.35 -6.05 -8.41
C PHE A 89 -5.01 -5.92 -7.03
N ARG A 90 -4.92 -6.96 -6.19
CA ARG A 90 -5.46 -6.92 -4.82
C ARG A 90 -4.73 -5.90 -3.95
N LEU A 91 -3.42 -5.79 -4.12
CA LEU A 91 -2.61 -4.82 -3.40
C LEU A 91 -2.96 -3.39 -3.85
N LEU A 92 -3.11 -3.18 -5.16
CA LEU A 92 -3.52 -1.87 -5.71
C LEU A 92 -4.89 -1.44 -5.19
N SER A 93 -5.85 -2.36 -5.13
CA SER A 93 -7.17 -2.07 -4.56
C SER A 93 -7.07 -1.67 -3.09
N ALA A 94 -6.28 -2.40 -2.29
CA ALA A 94 -6.09 -2.07 -0.88
C ALA A 94 -5.39 -0.71 -0.68
N SER A 95 -4.40 -0.38 -1.52
CA SER A 95 -3.74 0.92 -1.49
C SER A 95 -4.71 2.05 -1.83
N LYS A 96 -5.61 1.83 -2.80
CA LYS A 96 -6.64 2.80 -3.16
C LYS A 96 -7.61 3.04 -2.00
N ASP A 97 -8.04 1.99 -1.32
CA ASP A 97 -8.96 2.12 -0.19
C ASP A 97 -8.31 2.91 0.97
N PHE A 98 -7.00 2.75 1.16
CA PHE A 98 -6.22 3.53 2.13
C PHE A 98 -6.07 5.00 1.73
N GLU A 99 -5.79 5.27 0.44
CA GLU A 99 -5.72 6.64 -0.09
C GLU A 99 -7.06 7.38 0.08
N ASP A 100 -8.17 6.69 -0.23
CA ASP A 100 -9.52 7.24 -0.04
C ASP A 100 -9.80 7.53 1.44
N ALA A 101 -9.37 6.65 2.37
CA ALA A 101 -9.52 6.88 3.82
C ALA A 101 -8.71 8.08 4.32
N GLN A 102 -7.47 8.24 3.85
CA GLN A 102 -6.61 9.40 4.15
C GLN A 102 -7.22 10.71 3.63
N TRP A 103 -7.83 10.66 2.43
CA TRP A 103 -8.56 11.80 1.88
C TRP A 103 -9.76 12.17 2.75
N VAL A 104 -10.59 11.20 3.14
CA VAL A 104 -11.72 11.42 4.06
C VAL A 104 -11.26 12.02 5.38
N LEU A 105 -10.14 11.52 5.93
CA LEU A 105 -9.56 12.07 7.15
C LEU A 105 -9.19 13.55 6.99
N SER A 106 -8.59 13.93 5.86
CA SER A 106 -8.24 15.33 5.58
C SER A 106 -9.47 16.23 5.48
N ILE A 107 -10.57 15.74 4.91
CA ILE A 107 -11.86 16.47 4.85
C ILE A 107 -12.43 16.62 6.26
N GLY A 108 -12.45 15.54 7.05
CA GLY A 108 -12.91 15.58 8.43
C GLY A 108 -12.10 16.53 9.32
N GLU A 109 -10.77 16.61 9.12
CA GLU A 109 -9.92 17.61 9.79
C GLU A 109 -10.23 19.05 9.36
N LEU A 110 -10.60 19.25 8.09
CA LEU A 110 -10.99 20.56 7.57
C LEU A 110 -12.34 21.01 8.16
N LYS A 111 -13.31 20.11 8.27
CA LYS A 111 -14.63 20.37 8.88
C LYS A 111 -14.54 20.63 10.38
N TYR A 112 -13.71 19.84 11.07
CA TYR A 112 -13.50 19.91 12.52
C TYR A 112 -12.06 20.31 12.86
N PRO A 113 -11.68 21.60 12.66
CA PRO A 113 -10.31 22.04 12.89
C PRO A 113 -9.94 21.99 14.37
N LEU A 114 -8.71 21.55 14.67
CA LEU A 114 -8.13 21.56 16.01
C LEU A 114 -7.73 23.00 16.37
N ARG A 115 -8.67 23.79 16.86
CA ARG A 115 -8.37 25.11 17.42
C ARG A 115 -7.97 24.97 18.89
N PRO A 116 -6.98 25.75 19.36
CA PRO A 116 -6.68 25.82 20.79
C PRO A 116 -7.91 26.39 21.50
N LYS A 117 -8.54 25.56 22.33
CA LYS A 117 -9.73 25.90 23.10
C LYS A 117 -9.46 25.65 24.57
N ASP A 118 -10.24 26.30 25.43
CA ASP A 118 -10.06 26.25 26.88
C ASP A 118 -10.42 24.87 27.47
N ASP A 119 -11.33 24.10 26.84
CA ASP A 119 -11.81 22.79 27.33
C ASP A 119 -11.62 21.67 26.27
N VAL A 120 -10.38 21.17 26.14
CA VAL A 120 -9.96 20.23 25.08
C VAL A 120 -10.84 18.98 25.00
N GLN A 121 -11.27 18.43 26.14
CA GLN A 121 -11.96 17.14 26.18
C GLN A 121 -13.36 17.19 25.56
N LYS A 122 -14.11 18.27 25.77
CA LYS A 122 -15.46 18.42 25.22
C LYS A 122 -15.45 18.96 23.80
N ASP A 123 -14.54 19.88 23.53
CA ASP A 123 -14.55 20.66 22.31
C ASP A 123 -13.86 19.99 21.12
N VAL A 124 -12.92 19.09 21.40
CA VAL A 124 -12.17 18.35 20.37
C VAL A 124 -12.82 17.02 20.04
N THR A 125 -13.60 16.45 20.96
CA THR A 125 -14.31 15.19 20.74
C THR A 125 -15.40 15.37 19.67
N VAL A 126 -15.40 14.50 18.66
CA VAL A 126 -16.35 14.52 17.55
C VAL A 126 -17.07 13.17 17.51
N SER A 127 -18.39 13.20 17.68
CA SER A 127 -19.27 12.06 17.50
C SER A 127 -19.17 11.50 16.08
N PRO A 128 -19.45 10.21 15.85
CA PRO A 128 -19.38 9.60 14.52
C PRO A 128 -20.23 10.37 13.50
N ASP A 129 -19.58 10.87 12.46
CA ASP A 129 -20.18 11.66 11.38
C ASP A 129 -19.88 11.01 10.02
N THR A 130 -20.90 10.89 9.16
CA THR A 130 -20.79 10.25 7.83
C THR A 130 -20.25 11.19 6.76
N LEU A 131 -20.11 12.49 7.05
CA LEU A 131 -19.54 13.50 6.12
C LEU A 131 -20.21 13.52 4.72
N ASP A 132 -21.47 13.05 4.62
CA ASP A 132 -22.14 12.81 3.34
C ASP A 132 -22.19 14.05 2.44
N SER A 133 -22.31 15.25 3.03
CA SER A 133 -22.39 16.52 2.30
C SER A 133 -21.08 16.96 1.64
N GLU A 134 -19.93 16.54 2.17
CA GLU A 134 -18.61 17.00 1.74
C GLU A 134 -17.90 15.98 0.84
N LEU A 135 -18.33 14.73 0.89
CA LEU A 135 -17.78 13.63 0.10
C LEU A 135 -18.35 13.63 -1.32
N SER A 136 -17.51 13.21 -2.27
CA SER A 136 -17.94 12.91 -3.64
C SER A 136 -18.87 11.70 -3.66
N ASP A 137 -19.71 11.59 -4.69
CA ASP A 137 -20.71 10.51 -4.79
C ASP A 137 -20.07 9.09 -4.74
N ALA A 138 -18.86 8.96 -5.29
CA ALA A 138 -18.09 7.72 -5.26
C ALA A 138 -17.68 7.30 -3.84
N LEU A 139 -17.29 8.25 -2.99
CA LEU A 139 -16.90 8.00 -1.61
C LEU A 139 -18.11 7.87 -0.68
N ARG A 140 -19.19 8.62 -0.95
CA ARG A 140 -20.45 8.53 -0.19
C ARG A 140 -21.01 7.10 -0.22
N THR A 141 -20.94 6.45 -1.38
CA THR A 141 -21.40 5.05 -1.55
C THR A 141 -20.61 4.05 -0.69
N ARG A 142 -19.38 4.39 -0.27
CA ARG A 142 -18.53 3.51 0.55
C ARG A 142 -18.84 3.59 2.06
N GLY A 143 -19.61 4.58 2.51
CA GLY A 143 -20.08 4.68 3.89
C GLY A 143 -18.96 4.92 4.90
N PHE A 144 -18.09 5.90 4.65
CA PHE A 144 -17.07 6.30 5.61
C PHE A 144 -17.69 6.98 6.84
N ILE A 145 -17.15 6.69 8.01
CA ILE A 145 -17.54 7.31 9.28
C ILE A 145 -16.28 7.91 9.91
N PHE A 146 -16.34 9.19 10.22
CA PHE A 146 -15.30 9.95 10.89
C PHE A 146 -15.65 10.09 12.38
N GLU A 147 -14.71 9.75 13.26
CA GLU A 147 -14.85 9.86 14.70
C GLU A 147 -13.58 10.49 15.27
N ARG A 148 -13.71 11.29 16.33
CA ARG A 148 -12.54 11.78 17.07
C ARG A 148 -12.78 11.64 18.57
N VAL A 149 -11.90 10.90 19.23
CA VAL A 149 -11.95 10.67 20.67
C VAL A 149 -10.68 11.22 21.31
N VAL A 150 -10.85 11.94 22.41
CA VAL A 150 -9.73 12.38 23.25
C VAL A 150 -9.61 11.35 24.38
N ASP A 151 -8.44 10.72 24.51
CA ASP A 151 -8.21 9.75 25.58
C ASP A 151 -8.31 10.45 26.94
N GLU A 152 -8.93 9.78 27.90
CA GLU A 152 -8.97 10.26 29.28
C GLU A 152 -7.55 10.39 29.82
N ARG A 153 -7.30 11.52 30.46
CA ARG A 153 -5.99 11.82 30.98
C ARG A 153 -5.70 10.95 32.21
N GLN A 154 -4.58 10.24 32.18
CA GLN A 154 -4.11 9.51 33.35
C GLN A 154 -3.44 10.50 34.31
N ASP A 155 -3.93 10.56 35.55
CA ASP A 155 -3.37 11.46 36.55
C ASP A 155 -1.90 11.08 36.84
N PRO A 156 -0.95 12.04 36.73
CA PRO A 156 0.44 11.75 37.00
C PRO A 156 0.64 11.42 38.49
N PRO A 157 1.67 10.62 38.84
CA PRO A 157 2.04 10.38 40.22
C PRO A 157 2.31 11.69 40.98
N PRO A 158 2.15 11.73 42.32
CA PRO A 158 2.16 12.96 43.13
C PRO A 158 3.47 13.78 43.08
N ASN A 159 4.54 13.25 42.49
CA ASN A 159 5.85 13.92 42.37
C ASN A 159 6.17 14.36 40.93
N VAL A 160 5.22 14.32 40.00
CA VAL A 160 5.42 14.70 38.60
C VAL A 160 4.51 15.87 38.26
N ALA A 161 5.09 16.93 37.67
CA ALA A 161 4.34 18.07 37.22
C ALA A 161 3.39 17.67 36.08
N ASP A 162 2.26 18.35 36.02
CA ASP A 162 1.28 18.18 34.96
C ASP A 162 1.77 18.82 33.65
N ASP A 163 2.04 17.97 32.64
CA ASP A 163 2.53 18.41 31.33
C ASP A 163 1.43 19.03 30.43
N GLY A 164 0.14 18.89 30.79
CA GLY A 164 -0.98 19.41 29.99
C GLY A 164 -1.11 18.76 28.60
N LEU A 165 -0.61 17.54 28.43
CA LEU A 165 -0.59 16.81 27.17
C LEU A 165 -1.85 15.94 27.01
N TYR A 166 -2.56 16.12 25.90
CA TYR A 166 -3.73 15.33 25.53
C TYR A 166 -3.40 14.45 24.32
N VAL A 167 -3.90 13.22 24.34
CA VAL A 167 -3.82 12.28 23.22
C VAL A 167 -5.15 12.29 22.49
N VAL A 168 -5.13 12.77 21.24
CA VAL A 168 -6.30 12.82 20.38
C VAL A 168 -6.19 11.69 19.35
N ARG A 169 -7.19 10.81 19.34
CA ARG A 169 -7.33 9.71 18.38
C ARG A 169 -8.42 10.07 17.39
N THR A 170 -8.03 10.33 16.16
CA THR A 170 -8.96 10.45 15.03
C THR A 170 -9.07 9.09 14.39
N ARG A 171 -10.30 8.61 14.20
CA ARG A 171 -10.60 7.32 13.58
C ARG A 171 -11.46 7.51 12.36
N VAL A 172 -11.13 6.77 11.31
CA VAL A 172 -11.98 6.63 10.14
C VAL A 172 -12.30 5.16 9.98
N SER A 173 -13.58 4.81 9.98
CA SER A 173 -14.05 3.44 9.79
C SER A 173 -14.84 3.33 8.49
N TRP A 174 -14.59 2.26 7.74
CA TRP A 174 -15.34 1.91 6.53
C TRP A 174 -15.43 0.39 6.43
N ASN A 175 -16.62 -0.13 6.14
CA ASN A 175 -16.86 -1.58 6.09
C ASN A 175 -16.35 -2.30 7.36
N THR A 176 -15.36 -3.19 7.22
CA THR A 176 -14.70 -3.94 8.30
C THR A 176 -13.31 -3.40 8.65
N HIS A 177 -12.93 -2.26 8.09
CA HIS A 177 -11.64 -1.63 8.25
C HIS A 177 -11.74 -0.37 9.11
N THR A 178 -10.68 -0.11 9.86
CA THR A 178 -10.57 1.07 10.70
C THR A 178 -9.14 1.55 10.65
N GLU A 179 -8.98 2.85 10.46
CA GLU A 179 -7.71 3.54 10.48
C GLU A 179 -7.71 4.57 11.60
N GLU A 180 -6.59 4.67 12.31
CA GLU A 180 -6.44 5.52 13.49
C GLU A 180 -5.20 6.40 13.35
N PHE A 181 -5.40 7.69 13.57
CA PHE A 181 -4.34 8.69 13.63
C PHE A 181 -4.27 9.28 15.04
N VAL A 182 -3.08 9.20 15.66
CA VAL A 182 -2.84 9.71 17.01
C VAL A 182 -2.08 11.03 16.92
N ARG A 183 -2.64 12.08 17.50
CA ARG A 183 -2.02 13.41 17.60
C ARG A 183 -1.92 13.83 19.05
N TYR A 184 -0.77 14.36 19.44
CA TYR A 184 -0.57 14.96 20.75
C TYR A 184 -0.91 16.44 20.69
N VAL A 185 -1.78 16.90 21.59
CA VAL A 185 -2.19 18.30 21.69
C VAL A 185 -1.78 18.82 23.06
N TRP A 186 -1.00 19.90 23.07
CA TRP A 186 -0.59 20.54 24.30
C TRP A 186 -1.54 21.68 24.66
N ALA A 187 -2.15 21.61 25.84
CA ALA A 187 -2.97 22.69 26.37
C ALA A 187 -2.12 23.57 27.29
N LYS A 188 -1.87 24.82 26.87
CA LYS A 188 -1.18 25.77 27.74
C LYS A 188 -2.13 26.18 28.87
N LYS A 189 -1.73 25.89 30.11
CA LYS A 189 -2.42 26.37 31.31
C LYS A 189 -2.37 27.91 31.32
N LYS A 190 -3.53 28.55 31.40
CA LYS A 190 -3.64 30.01 31.61
C LYS A 190 -3.27 30.37 33.04
#